data_AF-A0A2E2N8S0-F1
#
_entry.id   AF-A0A2E2N8S0-F1
#
_cell.length_a   1.000
_cell.length_b   1.000
_cell.length_c   1.000
_cell.angle_alpha   90.00
_cell.angle_beta   90.00
_cell.angle_gamma   90.00
#
_symmetry.space_group_name_H-M   'P 1'
#
loop_
_entity.id
_entity.type
_entity.pdbx_description
1 polymer ?
#
loop_
_entity_poly.entity_id
_entity_poly.type
_entity_poly.pdbx_seq_one_letter_code
_entity_poly.pdbx_strand_id
1 'polypeptide(L)'
;MAIWTISAAPDNDGWDHVITDEHGAETARAWDGNPLASDPPSASGSIACLRSGWVGGEGHPEDGVFTSSFETWAKAGAERFGERWPEVAARYERIWVWPHARHVLSDTQSIFTNVRDDGGPLAGAGVLLEPTALLTASMIEAAEDHLMRTADTLFDHVRTEAVIVSNAVVVEPADGAAVGPSGPAMRPAPAHAGVVPVELLRRLTRMALDAGKPVVLYGDNVEAQRATLAV
;
A
#
# COMPACT_ATOMS: atom_id res chain seq x y z
N MET A 1 19.64 4.22 -9.90
CA MET A 1 18.82 3.51 -8.91
C MET A 1 17.76 4.48 -8.48
N ALA A 2 16.50 4.27 -8.86
CA ALA A 2 15.42 5.21 -8.56
C ALA A 2 14.96 4.98 -7.12
N ILE A 3 15.42 5.84 -6.21
CA ILE A 3 14.98 5.85 -4.81
C ILE A 3 14.09 7.07 -4.63
N TRP A 4 12.83 6.81 -4.33
CA TRP A 4 11.78 7.80 -4.13
C TRP A 4 11.46 7.91 -2.65
N THR A 5 10.70 8.94 -2.28
CA THR A 5 10.21 9.10 -0.90
C THR A 5 8.71 9.34 -0.87
N ILE A 6 8.05 8.84 0.18
CA ILE A 6 6.68 9.20 0.56
C ILE A 6 6.71 9.90 1.91
N SER A 7 6.25 11.15 1.96
CA SER A 7 6.24 11.98 3.16
C SER A 7 4.91 12.69 3.32
N ALA A 8 4.63 13.19 4.52
CA ALA A 8 3.45 14.00 4.77
C ALA A 8 3.35 15.16 3.76
N ALA A 9 2.17 15.37 3.21
CA ALA A 9 1.94 16.47 2.28
C ALA A 9 2.22 17.81 2.99
N PRO A 10 2.96 18.74 2.36
CA PRO A 10 3.29 20.02 2.98
C PRO A 10 2.10 20.99 3.06
N ASP A 11 1.06 20.73 2.26
CA ASP A 11 -0.08 21.61 2.03
C ASP A 11 -1.36 20.97 2.60
N ASN A 12 -2.32 21.79 3.01
CA ASN A 12 -3.63 21.32 3.51
C ASN A 12 -4.69 21.35 2.40
N ASP A 13 -4.46 20.59 1.32
CA ASP A 13 -5.38 20.45 0.18
C ASP A 13 -6.16 19.13 0.19
N GLY A 14 -6.10 18.41 1.32
CA GLY A 14 -6.80 17.16 1.57
C GLY A 14 -6.01 15.91 1.22
N TRP A 15 -4.82 16.03 0.64
CA TRP A 15 -3.89 14.90 0.47
C TRP A 15 -3.07 14.68 1.74
N ASP A 16 -2.82 13.42 2.07
CA ASP A 16 -2.09 13.07 3.30
C ASP A 16 -0.59 12.95 3.04
N HIS A 17 -0.21 12.49 1.84
CA HIS A 17 1.20 12.30 1.47
C HIS A 17 1.53 12.83 0.08
N VAL A 18 2.82 13.14 -0.11
CA VAL A 18 3.44 13.41 -1.41
C VAL A 18 4.50 12.35 -1.69
N ILE A 19 4.52 11.86 -2.93
CA ILE A 19 5.56 10.95 -3.43
C ILE A 19 6.48 11.74 -4.34
N THR A 20 7.77 11.76 -4.02
CA THR A 20 8.79 12.49 -4.80
C THR A 20 9.86 11.55 -5.34
N ASP A 21 10.37 11.87 -6.53
CA ASP A 21 11.46 11.13 -7.16
C ASP A 21 12.83 11.45 -6.51
N GLU A 22 13.90 10.84 -7.02
CA GLU A 22 15.26 11.08 -6.53
C GLU A 22 15.77 12.52 -6.71
N HIS A 23 15.07 13.33 -7.51
CA HIS A 23 15.37 14.75 -7.75
C HIS A 23 14.45 15.68 -6.95
N GLY A 24 13.54 15.13 -6.14
CA GLY A 24 12.56 15.87 -5.36
C GLY A 24 11.37 16.38 -6.19
N ALA A 25 11.19 15.90 -7.42
CA ALA A 25 10.02 16.23 -8.22
C ALA A 25 8.81 15.40 -7.77
N GLU A 26 7.67 16.07 -7.60
CA GLU A 26 6.41 15.41 -7.25
C GLU A 26 5.98 14.45 -8.38
N THR A 27 5.77 13.19 -8.00
CA THR A 27 5.32 12.13 -8.91
C THR A 27 3.84 11.80 -8.69
N ALA A 28 3.42 11.72 -7.42
CA ALA A 28 2.05 11.40 -7.03
C ALA A 28 1.69 12.04 -5.68
N ARG A 29 0.39 12.16 -5.40
CA ARG A 29 -0.14 12.49 -4.07
C ARG A 29 -0.95 11.32 -3.55
N ALA A 30 -0.77 10.95 -2.29
CA ALA A 30 -1.49 9.83 -1.68
C ALA A 30 -2.51 10.29 -0.66
N TRP A 31 -3.65 9.60 -0.62
CA TRP A 31 -4.74 9.85 0.32
C TRP A 31 -5.05 8.57 1.08
N ASP A 32 -5.03 8.66 2.41
CA ASP A 32 -5.28 7.55 3.33
C ASP A 32 -6.75 7.27 3.56
N GLY A 33 -7.64 8.19 3.17
CA GLY A 33 -9.08 8.01 3.30
C GLY A 33 -9.65 6.85 2.45
N ASN A 34 -10.93 6.54 2.68
CA ASN A 34 -11.59 5.39 2.07
C ASN A 34 -12.37 5.78 0.80
N PRO A 35 -11.89 5.44 -0.40
CA PRO A 35 -12.59 5.76 -1.65
C PRO A 35 -13.92 5.00 -1.82
N LEU A 36 -14.16 3.94 -1.03
CA LEU A 36 -15.44 3.27 -1.01
C LEU A 36 -16.49 4.01 -0.15
N ALA A 37 -16.06 4.89 0.76
CA ALA A 37 -16.94 5.59 1.69
C ALA A 37 -17.07 7.09 1.41
N SER A 38 -16.03 7.73 0.90
CA SER A 38 -16.02 9.17 0.62
C SER A 38 -15.31 9.49 -0.69
N ASP A 39 -15.51 10.72 -1.15
CA ASP A 39 -14.83 11.24 -2.33
C ASP A 39 -13.38 11.61 -1.98
N PRO A 40 -12.39 11.09 -2.71
CA PRO A 40 -11.00 11.57 -2.58
C PRO A 40 -10.86 13.04 -3.02
N PRO A 41 -9.81 13.73 -2.56
CA PRO A 41 -9.52 15.09 -2.99
C PRO A 41 -9.31 15.18 -4.50
N SER A 42 -9.65 16.31 -5.11
CA SER A 42 -9.36 16.53 -6.52
C SER A 42 -7.84 16.70 -6.73
N ALA A 43 -7.26 16.05 -7.73
CA ALA A 43 -5.86 16.25 -8.12
C ALA A 43 -5.81 17.07 -9.41
N SER A 44 -4.91 18.05 -9.48
CA SER A 44 -4.54 18.70 -10.73
C SER A 44 -3.04 18.52 -10.98
N GLY A 45 -2.66 17.89 -12.10
CA GLY A 45 -1.28 17.80 -12.55
C GLY A 45 -0.45 16.64 -11.97
N SER A 46 -0.90 16.00 -10.90
CA SER A 46 -0.21 14.86 -10.25
C SER A 46 -1.02 13.58 -10.31
N ILE A 47 -0.34 12.43 -10.25
CA ILE A 47 -0.99 11.13 -10.16
C ILE A 47 -1.67 11.00 -8.78
N ALA A 48 -2.94 10.61 -8.77
CA ALA A 48 -3.63 10.29 -7.52
C ALA A 48 -3.25 8.89 -7.05
N CYS A 49 -2.84 8.74 -5.80
CA CYS A 49 -2.59 7.45 -5.17
C CYS A 49 -3.62 7.20 -4.06
N LEU A 50 -4.48 6.21 -4.26
CA LEU A 50 -5.63 5.98 -3.39
C LEU A 50 -5.57 4.57 -2.79
N ARG A 51 -5.97 4.42 -1.53
CA ARG A 51 -6.17 3.08 -0.92
C ARG A 51 -7.15 2.24 -1.73
N SER A 52 -6.97 0.92 -1.77
CA SER A 52 -7.95 0.02 -2.42
C SER A 52 -9.33 -0.04 -1.74
N GLY A 53 -9.45 0.55 -0.54
CA GLY A 53 -10.70 0.74 0.17
C GLY A 53 -11.16 -0.45 1.00
N TRP A 54 -12.03 -0.19 1.96
CA TRP A 54 -12.53 -1.18 2.92
C TRP A 54 -14.02 -0.98 3.23
N VAL A 55 -14.65 -1.99 3.81
CA VAL A 55 -16.06 -1.97 4.22
C VAL A 55 -16.18 -2.30 5.70
N GLY A 56 -16.77 -1.38 6.45
CA GLY A 56 -16.97 -1.48 7.90
C GLY A 56 -15.76 -1.05 8.73
N GLY A 57 -16.01 -0.86 10.04
CA GLY A 57 -15.00 -0.63 11.07
C GLY A 57 -14.47 0.80 11.22
N GLU A 58 -14.12 1.15 12.47
CA GLU A 58 -13.35 2.35 12.84
C GLU A 58 -11.86 1.98 12.77
N GLY A 59 -11.18 2.37 11.68
CA GLY A 59 -9.72 2.33 11.59
C GLY A 59 -9.11 3.71 11.86
N HIS A 60 -7.80 3.74 12.03
CA HIS A 60 -6.95 4.93 12.02
C HIS A 60 -6.14 4.94 10.72
N PRO A 61 -6.77 5.27 9.57
CA PRO A 61 -6.10 5.26 8.27
C PRO A 61 -4.87 6.17 8.24
N GLU A 62 -4.87 7.27 8.99
CA GLU A 62 -3.75 8.19 9.18
C GLU A 62 -2.50 7.51 9.77
N ASP A 63 -2.70 6.45 10.54
CA ASP A 63 -1.65 5.63 11.12
C ASP A 63 -1.41 4.35 10.29
N GLY A 64 -2.11 4.16 9.17
CA GLY A 64 -2.11 2.90 8.41
C GLY A 64 -2.69 1.72 9.19
N VAL A 65 -3.52 1.96 10.21
CA VAL A 65 -4.12 0.94 11.07
C VAL A 65 -5.58 0.72 10.67
N PHE A 66 -5.85 -0.41 10.04
CA PHE A 66 -7.18 -0.77 9.58
C PHE A 66 -7.77 -1.87 10.44
N THR A 67 -9.09 -1.94 10.61
CA THR A 67 -9.77 -3.05 11.32
C THR A 67 -10.16 -4.18 10.37
N SER A 68 -10.13 -5.42 10.85
CA SER A 68 -10.64 -6.56 10.07
C SER A 68 -12.16 -6.50 9.97
N SER A 69 -12.71 -6.67 8.77
CA SER A 69 -14.15 -6.77 8.55
C SER A 69 -14.46 -7.83 7.50
N PHE A 70 -15.31 -8.79 7.86
CA PHE A 70 -15.75 -9.83 6.92
C PHE A 70 -16.44 -9.22 5.69
N GLU A 71 -17.14 -8.10 5.85
CA GLU A 71 -17.83 -7.42 4.75
C GLU A 71 -16.86 -6.94 3.66
N THR A 72 -15.63 -6.58 4.03
CA THR A 72 -14.60 -6.14 3.08
C THR A 72 -14.20 -7.25 2.11
N TRP A 73 -14.12 -8.49 2.59
CA TRP A 73 -13.69 -9.65 1.80
C TRP A 73 -14.87 -10.45 1.24
N ALA A 74 -16.08 -10.19 1.73
CA ALA A 74 -17.30 -10.79 1.22
C ALA A 74 -17.71 -10.19 -0.13
N LYS A 75 -18.72 -10.81 -0.74
CA LYS A 75 -19.33 -10.36 -1.99
C LYS A 75 -19.70 -8.86 -1.97
N ALA A 76 -20.18 -8.35 -0.83
CA ALA A 76 -20.55 -6.94 -0.67
C ALA A 76 -19.36 -5.98 -0.89
N GLY A 77 -18.16 -6.32 -0.40
CA GLY A 77 -16.95 -5.54 -0.63
C GLY A 77 -16.53 -5.53 -2.10
N ALA A 78 -16.59 -6.69 -2.75
CA ALA A 78 -16.28 -6.81 -4.17
C ALA A 78 -17.27 -6.04 -5.07
N GLU A 79 -18.58 -6.12 -4.77
CA GLU A 79 -19.61 -5.37 -5.48
C GLU A 79 -19.41 -3.86 -5.31
N ARG A 80 -19.23 -3.40 -4.07
CA ARG A 80 -18.98 -1.97 -3.79
C ARG A 80 -17.72 -1.47 -4.48
N PHE A 81 -16.65 -2.27 -4.51
CA PHE A 81 -15.43 -1.94 -5.24
C PHE A 81 -15.66 -1.86 -6.75
N GLY A 82 -16.34 -2.85 -7.33
CA GLY A 82 -16.65 -2.89 -8.76
C GLY A 82 -17.57 -1.75 -9.23
N GLU A 83 -18.48 -1.29 -8.38
CA GLU A 83 -19.37 -0.16 -8.68
C GLU A 83 -18.67 1.19 -8.47
N ARG A 84 -18.00 1.34 -7.33
CA ARG A 84 -17.49 2.64 -6.88
C ARG A 84 -16.16 3.01 -7.53
N TRP A 85 -15.28 2.04 -7.72
CA TRP A 85 -13.94 2.37 -8.18
C TRP A 85 -13.89 2.96 -9.59
N PRO A 86 -14.68 2.49 -10.58
CA PRO A 86 -14.72 3.13 -11.89
C PRO A 86 -15.13 4.61 -11.82
N GLU A 87 -16.07 4.97 -10.95
CA GLU A 87 -16.48 6.36 -10.73
C GLU A 87 -15.36 7.22 -10.13
N VAL A 88 -14.62 6.67 -9.17
CA VAL A 88 -13.49 7.34 -8.53
C VAL A 88 -12.34 7.51 -9.53
N ALA A 89 -12.00 6.45 -10.25
CA ALA A 89 -10.92 6.46 -11.24
C ALA A 89 -11.19 7.45 -12.38
N ALA A 90 -12.44 7.59 -12.82
CA ALA A 90 -12.82 8.52 -13.89
C ALA A 90 -12.57 10.01 -13.58
N ARG A 91 -12.27 10.35 -12.32
CA ARG A 91 -11.96 11.74 -11.89
C ARG A 91 -10.51 12.13 -12.14
N TYR A 92 -9.66 11.17 -12.46
CA TYR A 92 -8.23 11.36 -12.59
C TYR A 92 -7.75 10.87 -13.96
N GLU A 93 -6.79 11.57 -14.54
CA GLU A 93 -6.14 11.11 -15.77
C GLU A 93 -5.31 9.85 -15.52
N ARG A 94 -4.67 9.77 -14.34
CA ARG A 94 -3.86 8.65 -13.89
C ARG A 94 -4.07 8.42 -12.40
N ILE A 95 -4.18 7.15 -12.03
CA ILE A 95 -4.37 6.72 -10.65
C ILE A 95 -3.46 5.54 -10.34
N TRP A 96 -2.91 5.52 -9.12
CA TRP A 96 -2.31 4.37 -8.49
C TRP A 96 -3.20 3.86 -7.37
N VAL A 97 -3.45 2.55 -7.34
CA VAL A 97 -4.05 1.92 -6.17
C VAL A 97 -2.96 1.55 -5.16
N TRP A 98 -3.25 1.69 -3.87
CA TRP A 98 -2.38 1.31 -2.76
C TRP A 98 -3.07 0.23 -1.90
N PRO A 99 -2.79 -1.06 -2.18
CA PRO A 99 -3.40 -2.19 -1.49
C PRO A 99 -2.96 -2.34 -0.02
N HIS A 100 -3.76 -3.05 0.78
CA HIS A 100 -3.47 -3.36 2.19
C HIS A 100 -4.22 -4.64 2.61
N ALA A 101 -3.67 -5.44 3.53
CA ALA A 101 -4.22 -6.73 3.98
C ALA A 101 -5.68 -6.69 4.47
N ARG A 102 -6.16 -5.52 4.87
CA ARG A 102 -7.52 -5.29 5.39
C ARG A 102 -8.42 -4.51 4.43
N HIS A 103 -8.02 -4.38 3.17
CA HIS A 103 -8.80 -3.76 2.11
C HIS A 103 -9.41 -4.81 1.16
N VAL A 104 -10.19 -4.34 0.19
CA VAL A 104 -10.75 -5.21 -0.86
C VAL A 104 -9.64 -5.88 -1.67
N LEU A 105 -8.57 -5.14 -1.97
CA LEU A 105 -7.33 -5.73 -2.50
C LEU A 105 -6.38 -6.02 -1.33
N SER A 106 -6.48 -7.24 -0.82
CA SER A 106 -5.80 -7.68 0.41
C SER A 106 -4.71 -8.72 0.19
N ASP A 107 -4.65 -9.33 -0.99
CA ASP A 107 -3.66 -10.35 -1.31
C ASP A 107 -3.13 -10.23 -2.74
N THR A 108 -2.00 -10.89 -3.00
CA THR A 108 -1.31 -10.89 -4.30
C THR A 108 -2.23 -11.23 -5.47
N GLN A 109 -3.10 -12.22 -5.31
CA GLN A 109 -3.97 -12.72 -6.38
C GLN A 109 -5.08 -11.72 -6.68
N SER A 110 -5.69 -11.12 -5.64
CA SER A 110 -6.71 -10.08 -5.78
C SER A 110 -6.15 -8.87 -6.52
N ILE A 111 -4.92 -8.44 -6.18
CA ILE A 111 -4.25 -7.32 -6.87
C ILE A 111 -4.02 -7.70 -8.33
N PHE A 112 -3.35 -8.82 -8.58
CA PHE A 112 -3.04 -9.29 -9.93
C PHE A 112 -4.28 -9.39 -10.81
N THR A 113 -5.37 -10.00 -10.33
CA THR A 113 -6.61 -10.14 -11.10
C THR A 113 -7.25 -8.80 -11.45
N ASN A 114 -7.24 -7.83 -10.53
CA ASN A 114 -7.98 -6.58 -10.72
C ASN A 114 -7.24 -5.56 -11.61
N VAL A 115 -5.91 -5.59 -11.63
CA VAL A 115 -5.08 -4.62 -12.37
C VAL A 115 -4.75 -5.06 -13.80
N ARG A 116 -5.31 -6.19 -14.25
CA ARG A 116 -5.12 -6.66 -15.62
C ARG A 116 -5.81 -5.76 -16.64
N ASP A 117 -5.23 -5.71 -17.82
CA ASP A 117 -5.71 -4.89 -18.93
C ASP A 117 -7.03 -5.39 -19.55
N ASP A 118 -7.47 -6.61 -19.21
CA ASP A 118 -8.63 -7.30 -19.80
C ASP A 118 -9.99 -6.97 -19.15
N GLY A 119 -10.09 -5.86 -18.39
CA GLY A 119 -11.37 -5.26 -18.01
C GLY A 119 -11.77 -5.38 -16.53
N GLY A 120 -10.81 -5.53 -15.61
CA GLY A 120 -11.07 -5.39 -14.19
C GLY A 120 -11.47 -3.95 -13.79
N PRO A 121 -12.02 -3.72 -12.58
CA PRO A 121 -12.33 -2.37 -12.08
C PRO A 121 -11.13 -1.42 -12.07
N LEU A 122 -9.91 -1.96 -12.10
CA LEU A 122 -8.65 -1.23 -12.16
C LEU A 122 -7.94 -1.28 -13.52
N ALA A 123 -8.64 -1.63 -14.60
CA ALA A 123 -8.04 -1.64 -15.93
C ALA A 123 -7.44 -0.26 -16.25
N GLY A 124 -6.11 -0.20 -16.40
CA GLY A 124 -5.38 1.04 -16.64
C GLY A 124 -4.79 1.73 -15.40
N ALA A 125 -5.18 1.35 -14.19
CA ALA A 125 -4.59 1.88 -12.97
C ALA A 125 -3.18 1.31 -12.72
N GLY A 126 -2.30 2.14 -12.19
CA GLY A 126 -1.03 1.70 -11.63
C GLY A 126 -1.18 1.16 -10.21
N VAL A 127 -0.12 0.58 -9.67
CA VAL A 127 -0.06 0.03 -8.32
C VAL A 127 1.14 0.62 -7.59
N LEU A 128 0.88 1.25 -6.46
CA LEU A 128 1.88 1.50 -5.43
C LEU A 128 1.87 0.32 -4.47
N LEU A 129 2.85 -0.57 -4.61
CA LEU A 129 2.88 -1.82 -3.88
C LEU A 129 3.70 -1.67 -2.59
N GLU A 130 3.09 -1.97 -1.45
CA GLU A 130 3.78 -2.10 -0.17
C GLU A 130 3.62 -3.54 0.33
N PRO A 131 4.58 -4.44 0.05
CA PRO A 131 4.40 -5.87 0.35
C PRO A 131 4.15 -6.16 1.83
N THR A 132 4.79 -5.41 2.73
CA THR A 132 4.61 -5.51 4.19
C THR A 132 3.23 -5.09 4.65
N ALA A 133 2.56 -4.18 3.94
CA ALA A 133 1.16 -3.80 4.20
C ALA A 133 0.17 -4.91 3.84
N LEU A 134 0.59 -5.93 3.09
CA LEU A 134 -0.22 -7.13 2.80
C LEU A 134 -0.07 -8.21 3.87
N LEU A 135 0.78 -8.02 4.87
CA LEU A 135 0.91 -8.94 5.99
C LEU A 135 -0.14 -8.65 7.06
N THR A 136 -0.70 -9.73 7.62
CA THR A 136 -1.39 -9.68 8.91
C THR A 136 -0.47 -10.15 10.01
N ALA A 137 -0.77 -9.83 11.27
CA ALA A 137 0.09 -10.23 12.39
C ALA A 137 0.29 -11.75 12.48
N SER A 138 -0.74 -12.53 12.10
CA SER A 138 -0.65 -13.99 12.03
C SER A 138 0.26 -14.53 10.92
N MET A 139 0.67 -13.69 9.95
CA MET A 139 1.55 -14.07 8.84
C MET A 139 3.03 -13.85 9.15
N ILE A 140 3.39 -13.18 10.26
CA ILE A 140 4.77 -12.78 10.54
C ILE A 140 5.73 -13.98 10.60
N GLU A 141 5.30 -15.10 11.18
CA GLU A 141 6.12 -16.33 11.25
C GLU A 141 6.44 -16.90 9.85
N ALA A 142 5.56 -16.66 8.86
CA ALA A 142 5.72 -17.09 7.48
C ALA A 142 5.95 -15.91 6.52
N ALA A 143 6.42 -14.77 7.03
CA ALA A 143 6.49 -13.53 6.25
C ALA A 143 7.38 -13.68 5.01
N GLU A 144 8.46 -14.45 5.08
CA GLU A 144 9.33 -14.71 3.92
C GLU A 144 8.53 -15.31 2.74
N ASP A 145 7.78 -16.38 2.96
CA ASP A 145 6.99 -17.02 1.91
C ASP A 145 5.94 -16.08 1.31
N HIS A 146 5.26 -15.30 2.14
CA HIS A 146 4.23 -14.35 1.70
C HIS A 146 4.81 -13.19 0.89
N LEU A 147 5.90 -12.59 1.38
CA LEU A 147 6.55 -11.45 0.75
C LEU A 147 7.25 -11.85 -0.54
N MET A 148 7.94 -13.00 -0.56
CA MET A 148 8.61 -13.50 -1.76
C MET A 148 7.61 -13.85 -2.86
N ARG A 149 6.51 -14.51 -2.53
CA ARG A 149 5.43 -14.78 -3.50
C ARG A 149 4.83 -13.51 -4.09
N THR A 150 4.65 -12.49 -3.24
CA THR A 150 4.17 -11.18 -3.68
C THR A 150 5.15 -10.52 -4.65
N ALA A 151 6.45 -10.52 -4.30
CA ALA A 151 7.49 -9.95 -5.13
C ALA A 151 7.61 -10.66 -6.49
N ASP A 152 7.69 -11.98 -6.50
CA ASP A 152 7.80 -12.80 -7.72
C ASP A 152 6.62 -12.61 -8.66
N THR A 153 5.42 -12.31 -8.12
CA THR A 153 4.20 -12.14 -8.92
C THR A 153 4.01 -10.70 -9.41
N LEU A 154 4.31 -9.71 -8.58
CA LEU A 154 3.88 -8.33 -8.82
C LEU A 154 5.01 -7.37 -9.15
N PHE A 155 6.28 -7.64 -8.80
CA PHE A 155 7.32 -6.63 -9.01
C PHE A 155 7.60 -6.36 -10.48
N ASP A 156 7.64 -7.39 -11.33
CA ASP A 156 7.82 -7.21 -12.78
C ASP A 156 6.49 -6.93 -13.51
N HIS A 157 5.38 -6.81 -12.79
CA HIS A 157 4.10 -6.50 -13.40
C HIS A 157 4.13 -5.10 -14.02
N VAL A 158 3.61 -4.95 -15.24
CA VAL A 158 3.63 -3.68 -15.99
C VAL A 158 2.87 -2.57 -15.26
N ARG A 159 1.86 -2.93 -14.47
CA ARG A 159 1.08 -1.98 -13.65
C ARG A 159 1.70 -1.67 -12.28
N THR A 160 2.76 -2.36 -11.86
CA THR A 160 3.47 -1.96 -10.64
C THR A 160 4.36 -0.78 -10.97
N GLU A 161 4.04 0.38 -10.40
CA GLU A 161 4.67 1.65 -10.76
C GLU A 161 5.82 1.98 -9.82
N ALA A 162 5.67 1.61 -8.55
CA ALA A 162 6.68 1.77 -7.51
C ALA A 162 6.44 0.77 -6.37
N VAL A 163 7.49 0.48 -5.60
CA VAL A 163 7.44 -0.44 -4.45
C VAL A 163 7.87 0.30 -3.19
N ILE A 164 6.98 0.41 -2.20
CA ILE A 164 7.35 0.84 -0.85
C ILE A 164 8.02 -0.35 -0.15
N VAL A 165 9.29 -0.20 0.19
CA VAL A 165 10.01 -1.17 1.03
C VAL A 165 10.05 -0.62 2.45
N SER A 166 9.01 -0.95 3.20
CA SER A 166 8.85 -0.57 4.60
C SER A 166 9.01 -1.78 5.53
N ASN A 167 9.03 -1.52 6.82
CA ASN A 167 8.81 -2.53 7.85
C ASN A 167 7.41 -2.35 8.44
N ALA A 168 7.05 -3.16 9.42
CA ALA A 168 5.79 -3.04 10.13
C ALA A 168 5.93 -3.36 11.61
N VAL A 169 5.04 -2.82 12.42
CA VAL A 169 4.94 -3.09 13.85
C VAL A 169 3.56 -3.65 14.18
N VAL A 170 3.51 -4.56 15.15
CA VAL A 170 2.25 -5.06 15.69
C VAL A 170 1.68 -4.01 16.65
N VAL A 171 0.41 -3.66 16.46
CA VAL A 171 -0.33 -2.76 17.35
C VAL A 171 -0.99 -3.63 18.42
N GLU A 172 -0.53 -3.49 19.66
CA GLU A 172 -1.12 -4.20 20.79
C GLU A 172 -2.60 -3.83 20.92
N PRO A 173 -3.50 -4.81 21.02
CA PRO A 173 -4.91 -4.54 21.23
C PRO A 173 -5.10 -3.92 22.62
N ALA A 174 -6.06 -3.00 22.74
CA ALA A 174 -6.49 -2.52 24.05
C ALA A 174 -6.98 -3.70 24.91
N ASP A 175 -6.80 -3.60 26.24
CA ASP A 175 -7.19 -4.64 27.18
C ASP A 175 -8.65 -5.09 26.96
N GLY A 176 -8.82 -6.39 26.67
CA GLY A 176 -10.14 -7.00 26.45
C GLY A 176 -10.74 -6.82 25.04
N ALA A 177 -10.03 -6.17 24.11
CA ALA A 177 -10.46 -6.10 22.71
C ALA A 177 -10.33 -7.48 22.03
N ALA A 178 -11.37 -7.88 21.30
CA ALA A 178 -11.35 -9.13 20.54
C ALA A 178 -10.34 -9.03 19.39
N VAL A 179 -9.43 -10.00 19.32
CA VAL A 179 -8.50 -10.15 18.21
C VAL A 179 -9.14 -11.04 17.16
N GLY A 180 -9.34 -10.50 15.95
CA GLY A 180 -9.85 -11.26 14.82
C GLY A 180 -8.90 -12.37 14.36
N PRO A 181 -9.33 -13.24 13.43
CA PRO A 181 -8.53 -14.37 12.96
C PRO A 181 -7.20 -13.94 12.29
N SER A 182 -7.11 -12.70 11.81
CA SER A 182 -5.89 -12.11 11.23
C SER A 182 -4.88 -11.63 12.27
N GLY A 183 -5.18 -11.79 13.57
CA GLY A 183 -4.36 -11.25 14.65
C GLY A 183 -4.55 -9.75 14.87
N PRO A 184 -3.74 -9.15 15.76
CA PRO A 184 -3.74 -7.72 16.03
C PRO A 184 -3.50 -6.89 14.76
N ALA A 185 -3.86 -5.61 14.82
CA ALA A 185 -3.58 -4.70 13.71
C ALA A 185 -2.06 -4.54 13.53
N MET A 186 -1.65 -4.24 12.31
CA MET A 186 -0.28 -3.86 12.00
C MET A 186 -0.28 -2.42 11.54
N ARG A 187 0.83 -1.73 11.82
CA ARG A 187 1.09 -0.36 11.38
C ARG A 187 2.36 -0.33 10.55
N PRO A 188 2.38 0.39 9.41
CA PRO A 188 3.61 0.62 8.66
C PRO A 188 4.67 1.30 9.51
N ALA A 189 5.93 0.98 9.24
CA ALA A 189 7.06 1.58 9.91
C ALA A 189 8.25 1.72 8.96
N PRO A 190 9.19 2.66 9.22
CA PRO A 190 10.41 2.77 8.42
C PRO A 190 11.17 1.44 8.34
N ALA A 191 11.89 1.19 7.24
CA ALA A 191 12.58 -0.08 7.00
C ALA A 191 13.48 -0.55 8.15
N HIS A 192 14.06 0.39 8.90
CA HIS A 192 14.96 0.16 10.04
C HIS A 192 14.24 -0.13 11.37
N ALA A 193 12.91 -0.09 11.41
CA ALA A 193 12.12 -0.19 12.64
C ALA A 193 10.90 -1.09 12.43
N GLY A 194 10.98 -2.35 12.85
CA GLY A 194 9.83 -3.25 12.82
C GLY A 194 10.19 -4.72 13.00
N VAL A 195 9.22 -5.59 12.71
CA VAL A 195 9.30 -7.03 12.98
C VAL A 195 9.77 -7.86 11.78
N VAL A 196 9.77 -7.29 10.57
CA VAL A 196 10.25 -8.00 9.36
C VAL A 196 11.78 -8.01 9.35
N PRO A 197 12.42 -9.18 9.12
CA PRO A 197 13.88 -9.27 9.07
C PRO A 197 14.50 -8.35 8.01
N VAL A 198 15.53 -7.59 8.39
CA VAL A 198 16.23 -6.65 7.49
C VAL A 198 16.73 -7.33 6.22
N GLU A 199 17.22 -8.57 6.30
CA GLU A 199 17.74 -9.27 5.12
C GLU A 199 16.65 -9.60 4.10
N LEU A 200 15.41 -9.80 4.57
CA LEU A 200 14.26 -9.95 3.69
C LEU A 200 13.92 -8.62 3.01
N LEU A 201 13.96 -7.51 3.75
CA LEU A 201 13.75 -6.17 3.17
C LEU A 201 14.82 -5.81 2.13
N ARG A 202 16.10 -6.13 2.39
CA ARG A 202 17.19 -5.98 1.41
C ARG A 202 16.97 -6.83 0.16
N ARG A 203 16.43 -8.05 0.33
CA ARG A 203 16.08 -8.92 -0.79
C ARG A 203 14.97 -8.32 -1.64
N LEU A 204 13.89 -7.85 -1.01
CA LEU A 204 12.79 -7.16 -1.71
C LEU A 204 13.30 -5.90 -2.43
N THR A 205 14.16 -5.13 -1.79
CA THR A 205 14.78 -3.94 -2.40
C THR A 205 15.52 -4.30 -3.70
N ARG A 206 16.39 -5.32 -3.67
CA ARG A 206 17.11 -5.77 -4.87
C ARG A 206 16.16 -6.25 -5.95
N MET A 207 15.16 -7.05 -5.60
CA MET A 207 14.19 -7.55 -6.57
C MET A 207 13.40 -6.42 -7.24
N ALA A 208 12.97 -5.40 -6.49
CA ALA A 208 12.27 -4.26 -7.06
C ALA A 208 13.18 -3.50 -8.04
N LEU A 209 14.44 -3.27 -7.66
CA LEU A 209 15.43 -2.61 -8.51
C LEU A 209 15.78 -3.42 -9.77
N ASP A 210 15.92 -4.74 -9.64
CA ASP A 210 16.19 -5.65 -10.77
C ASP A 210 15.00 -5.69 -11.74
N ALA A 211 13.78 -5.53 -11.24
CA ALA A 211 12.56 -5.34 -12.04
C ALA A 211 12.39 -3.91 -12.58
N GLY A 212 13.38 -3.04 -12.40
CA GLY A 212 13.34 -1.65 -12.86
C GLY A 212 12.31 -0.78 -12.15
N LYS A 213 11.82 -1.19 -10.97
CA LYS A 213 10.83 -0.45 -10.20
C LYS A 213 11.50 0.50 -9.21
N PRO A 214 11.05 1.76 -9.11
CA PRO A 214 11.46 2.67 -8.05
C PRO A 214 11.16 2.08 -6.67
N VAL A 215 12.12 2.23 -5.76
CA VAL A 215 11.96 1.89 -4.34
C VAL A 215 11.58 3.16 -3.58
N VAL A 216 10.43 3.14 -2.93
CA VAL A 216 9.89 4.26 -2.15
C VAL A 216 10.21 4.03 -0.67
N LEU A 217 10.79 5.03 -0.03
CA LEU A 217 11.08 5.04 1.41
C LEU A 217 10.14 6.03 2.12
N TYR A 218 9.77 5.75 3.37
CA TYR A 218 9.09 6.77 4.18
C TYR A 218 10.02 7.98 4.39
N GLY A 219 9.48 9.20 4.42
CA GLY A 219 10.25 10.43 4.55
C GLY A 219 11.03 10.56 5.87
N ASP A 220 10.64 9.78 6.89
CA ASP A 220 11.30 9.78 8.19
C ASP A 220 12.64 9.04 8.15
N ASN A 221 13.72 9.76 8.47
CA ASN A 221 15.06 9.20 8.63
C ASN A 221 15.52 8.35 7.41
N VAL A 222 15.37 8.93 6.21
CA VAL A 222 15.70 8.30 4.92
C VAL A 222 17.11 7.69 4.91
N GLU A 223 18.10 8.37 5.48
CA GLU A 223 19.49 7.87 5.52
C GLU A 223 19.63 6.57 6.33
N ALA A 224 18.92 6.43 7.45
CA ALA A 224 18.93 5.18 8.21
C ALA A 224 18.24 4.04 7.44
N GLN A 225 17.18 4.36 6.69
CA GLN A 225 16.52 3.38 5.81
C GLN A 225 17.42 2.95 4.66
N ARG A 226 18.11 3.89 4.00
CA ARG A 226 19.13 3.63 2.97
C ARG A 226 20.23 2.71 3.48
N ALA A 227 20.83 3.04 4.62
CA ALA A 227 21.85 2.21 5.25
C ALA A 227 21.33 0.79 5.60
N THR A 228 20.08 0.70 6.06
CA THR A 228 19.43 -0.58 6.37
C THR A 228 19.22 -1.41 5.11
N LEU A 229 18.74 -0.81 4.03
CA LEU A 229 18.42 -1.48 2.77
C LEU A 229 19.63 -1.66 1.83
N ALA A 230 20.77 -1.06 2.19
CA ALA A 230 22.00 -1.03 1.41
C ALA A 230 21.84 -0.37 0.02
N VAL A 231 21.15 0.79 0.00
CA VAL A 231 20.85 1.64 -1.17
C VAL A 231 21.12 3.12 -0.91
#